data_AF-A0A804JMW9-F1
#
_entry.id   AF-A0A804JMW9-F1
#
_cell.length_a   1.000
_cell.length_b   1.000
_cell.length_c   1.000
_cell.angle_alpha   90.00
_cell.angle_beta   90.00
_cell.angle_gamma   90.00
#
_symmetry.space_group_name_H-M   'P 1'
#
loop_
_entity.id
_entity.type
_entity.pdbx_description
1 polymer ?
#
loop_
_entity_poly.entity_id
_entity_poly.type
_entity_poly.pdbx_seq_one_letter_code
_entity_poly.pdbx_strand_id
1 'polypeptide(L)'
;MLAGVILESRRVVAAHTRHFLALSVLFLLPLSSLLVAAPSILFPSAAAAAISFSSSPSPALLRFHHHHRRPSAPGVVALYSSAALLLLLSASAAVSSSVHRGFYGRPVKLLPALRSLPAPLARLLLTLAAALLPLTALALLLASLLILSLKALAVLRLPPSFSSFAYLLFVAVAILSLIILQLNWSLAGVIATLESCWGFAPLRRSVDLIKGMRLASLCLHLFFATAIGLTLSGFSLVKSGRPEGGWREVVPVVARTVFGSGITAVLLLCWMVTGAVLYMYCKALHGELAGEIAEEFSSEYVFLPFDEHNVPHVVSVIHQ
;
A
#
# COMPACT_ATOMS: atom_id res chain seq x y z
N MET A 1 -22.64 -0.50 1.07
CA MET A 1 -21.51 0.46 1.12
C MET A 1 -20.24 -0.10 0.50
N LEU A 2 -19.70 -1.25 0.93
CA LEU A 2 -18.48 -1.85 0.33
C LEU A 2 -18.62 -2.06 -1.20
N ALA A 3 -19.75 -2.60 -1.65
CA ALA A 3 -20.06 -2.75 -3.08
C ALA A 3 -20.13 -1.40 -3.83
N GLY A 4 -20.56 -0.33 -3.16
CA GLY A 4 -20.58 1.02 -3.73
C GLY A 4 -19.17 1.58 -3.94
N VAL A 5 -18.27 1.38 -2.98
CA VAL A 5 -16.86 1.76 -3.09
C VAL A 5 -16.17 0.99 -4.23
N ILE A 6 -16.47 -0.31 -4.38
CA ILE A 6 -15.95 -1.15 -5.46
C ILE A 6 -16.52 -0.73 -6.83
N LEU A 7 -17.82 -0.44 -6.90
CA LEU A 7 -18.46 0.00 -8.14
C LEU A 7 -17.93 1.37 -8.59
N GLU A 8 -17.78 2.31 -7.66
CA GLU A 8 -17.31 3.66 -7.97
C GLU A 8 -15.82 3.67 -8.34
N SER A 9 -14.99 2.87 -7.65
CA SER A 9 -13.60 2.69 -8.08
C SER A 9 -13.50 2.08 -9.48
N ARG A 10 -14.34 1.07 -9.81
CA ARG A 10 -14.41 0.53 -11.17
C ARG A 10 -14.87 1.59 -12.18
N ARG A 11 -15.84 2.43 -11.84
CA ARG A 11 -16.36 3.49 -12.71
C ARG A 11 -15.28 4.55 -12.99
N VAL A 12 -14.56 5.02 -11.98
CA VAL A 12 -13.47 6.00 -12.12
C VAL A 12 -12.35 5.46 -13.00
N VAL A 13 -11.96 4.20 -12.79
CA VAL A 13 -10.93 3.53 -13.62
C VAL A 13 -11.43 3.36 -15.06
N ALA A 14 -12.68 2.97 -15.26
CA ALA A 14 -13.28 2.80 -16.59
C ALA A 14 -13.43 4.13 -17.35
N ALA A 15 -13.70 5.23 -16.66
CA ALA A 15 -13.82 6.56 -17.28
C ALA A 15 -12.47 7.10 -17.79
N HIS A 16 -11.36 6.72 -17.14
CA HIS A 16 -10.02 7.26 -17.44
C HIS A 16 -8.97 6.17 -17.71
N THR A 17 -9.37 5.09 -18.39
CA THR A 17 -8.54 3.88 -18.62
C THR A 17 -7.16 4.17 -19.18
N ARG A 18 -7.03 5.06 -20.17
CA ARG A 18 -5.75 5.39 -20.81
C ARG A 18 -4.77 6.02 -19.82
N HIS A 19 -5.26 6.85 -18.90
CA HIS A 19 -4.45 7.53 -17.91
C HIS A 19 -3.96 6.57 -16.83
N PHE A 20 -4.88 5.76 -16.28
CA PHE A 20 -4.54 4.74 -15.30
C PHE A 20 -3.65 3.63 -15.88
N LEU A 21 -3.82 3.29 -17.15
CA LEU A 21 -2.92 2.36 -17.86
C LEU A 21 -1.51 2.95 -18.01
N ALA A 22 -1.40 4.23 -18.37
CA ALA A 22 -0.10 4.91 -18.43
C ALA A 22 0.60 4.94 -17.05
N LEU A 23 -0.14 5.24 -15.97
CA LEU A 23 0.39 5.19 -14.60
C LEU A 23 0.81 3.78 -14.18
N SER A 24 0.04 2.76 -14.56
CA SER A 24 0.40 1.36 -14.33
C SER A 24 1.70 0.98 -15.01
N VAL A 25 1.86 1.32 -16.30
CA VAL A 25 3.07 1.00 -17.05
C VAL A 25 4.28 1.76 -16.50
N LEU A 26 4.11 3.02 -16.10
CA LEU A 26 5.21 3.89 -15.70
C LEU A 26 5.71 3.62 -14.28
N PHE A 27 4.82 3.28 -13.34
CA PHE A 27 5.19 3.11 -11.91
C PHE A 27 4.88 1.74 -11.33
N LEU A 28 3.71 1.16 -11.63
CA LEU A 28 3.27 -0.07 -10.97
C LEU A 28 3.86 -1.34 -11.58
N LEU A 29 4.11 -1.34 -12.89
CA LEU A 29 4.79 -2.43 -13.59
C LEU A 29 6.27 -2.57 -13.16
N PRO A 30 7.09 -1.49 -13.10
CA PRO A 30 8.44 -1.61 -12.56
C PRO A 30 8.40 -2.00 -11.09
N LEU A 31 7.48 -1.46 -10.29
CA LEU A 31 7.35 -1.83 -8.88
C LEU A 31 6.93 -3.31 -8.68
N SER A 32 6.01 -3.83 -9.49
CA SER A 32 5.59 -5.22 -9.40
C SER A 32 6.70 -6.18 -9.84
N SER A 33 7.49 -5.80 -10.84
CA SER A 33 8.69 -6.56 -11.24
C SER A 33 9.72 -6.65 -10.13
N LEU A 34 9.94 -5.55 -9.39
CA LEU A 34 10.77 -5.55 -8.19
C LEU A 34 10.15 -6.49 -7.16
N LEU A 35 8.88 -6.31 -6.78
CA LEU A 35 8.21 -7.15 -5.77
C LEU A 35 8.31 -8.66 -6.06
N VAL A 36 8.16 -9.08 -7.31
CA VAL A 36 8.32 -10.49 -7.72
C VAL A 36 9.77 -10.96 -7.57
N ALA A 37 10.75 -10.09 -7.81
CA ALA A 37 12.17 -10.36 -7.60
C ALA A 37 12.63 -10.18 -6.13
N ALA A 38 11.80 -9.64 -5.24
CA ALA A 38 12.18 -9.34 -3.87
C ALA A 38 12.66 -10.57 -3.04
N PRO A 39 12.01 -11.75 -3.11
CA PRO A 39 12.41 -12.90 -2.31
C PRO A 39 13.83 -13.39 -2.64
N SER A 40 14.23 -13.31 -3.91
CA SER A 40 15.56 -13.74 -4.37
C SER A 40 16.66 -12.73 -4.03
N ILE A 41 16.33 -11.45 -3.86
CA ILE A 41 17.30 -10.37 -3.60
C ILE A 41 17.42 -10.04 -2.11
N LEU A 42 16.30 -9.92 -1.38
CA LEU A 42 16.29 -9.50 0.03
C LEU A 42 16.46 -10.67 1.01
N PHE A 43 15.89 -11.84 0.71
CA PHE A 43 15.82 -12.96 1.65
C PHE A 43 16.23 -14.29 1.01
N PRO A 44 17.49 -14.42 0.54
CA PRO A 44 17.94 -15.61 -0.15
C PRO A 44 17.82 -16.89 0.71
N SER A 45 17.91 -16.80 2.05
CA SER A 45 17.73 -17.98 2.92
C SER A 45 16.26 -18.38 3.12
N ALA A 46 15.32 -17.44 3.14
CA ALA A 46 13.88 -17.73 3.25
C ALA A 46 13.33 -18.30 1.94
N ALA A 47 13.82 -17.79 0.80
CA ALA A 47 13.52 -18.36 -0.52
C ALA A 47 14.02 -19.81 -0.62
N ALA A 48 15.22 -20.12 -0.12
CA ALA A 48 15.73 -21.49 -0.06
C ALA A 48 14.88 -22.39 0.85
N ALA A 49 14.44 -21.91 2.02
CA ALA A 49 13.60 -22.67 2.94
C ALA A 49 12.20 -22.99 2.38
N ALA A 50 11.59 -22.04 1.65
CA ALA A 50 10.31 -22.26 0.97
C ALA A 50 10.42 -23.34 -0.13
N ILE A 51 11.58 -23.44 -0.79
CA ILE A 51 11.85 -24.49 -1.79
C ILE A 51 12.05 -25.85 -1.10
N SER A 52 12.71 -25.89 0.07
CA SER A 52 12.97 -27.11 0.84
C SER A 52 11.73 -27.72 1.48
N PHE A 53 10.76 -26.91 1.90
CA PHE A 53 9.53 -27.39 2.55
C PHE A 53 8.63 -28.21 1.59
N SER A 54 8.85 -28.10 0.27
CA SER A 54 8.13 -28.84 -0.75
C SER A 54 8.84 -30.13 -1.20
N SER A 55 10.01 -30.47 -0.64
CA SER A 55 10.76 -31.70 -0.97
C SER A 55 10.79 -32.67 0.20
N SER A 56 10.31 -33.90 -0.04
CA SER A 56 10.55 -35.09 0.80
C SER A 56 12.06 -35.26 1.09
N PRO A 57 12.47 -35.64 2.32
CA PRO A 57 13.86 -35.58 2.73
C PRO A 57 14.64 -36.74 2.11
N SER A 58 15.53 -36.44 1.15
CA SER A 58 16.55 -37.40 0.69
C SER A 58 17.93 -36.88 1.09
N PRO A 59 18.74 -37.65 1.85
CA PRO A 59 19.96 -37.18 2.51
C PRO A 59 21.20 -37.08 1.60
N ALA A 60 21.03 -36.94 0.28
CA ALA A 60 22.13 -37.00 -0.69
C ALA A 60 22.68 -35.62 -1.12
N LEU A 61 22.11 -34.50 -0.65
CA LEU A 61 22.41 -33.14 -1.16
C LEU A 61 23.42 -32.33 -0.33
N LEU A 62 24.14 -32.94 0.63
CA LEU A 62 25.20 -32.24 1.39
C LEU A 62 26.48 -31.95 0.56
N ARG A 63 26.57 -32.44 -0.69
CA ARG A 63 27.78 -32.29 -1.54
C ARG A 63 27.74 -31.19 -2.61
N PHE A 64 26.62 -30.50 -2.80
CA PHE A 64 26.51 -29.41 -3.80
C PHE A 64 26.45 -28.00 -3.17
N HIS A 65 26.95 -27.85 -1.94
CA HIS A 65 26.80 -26.62 -1.15
C HIS A 65 27.77 -25.49 -1.56
N HIS A 66 28.62 -25.64 -2.60
CA HIS A 66 29.80 -24.76 -2.72
C HIS A 66 29.89 -23.72 -3.84
N HIS A 67 28.92 -23.54 -4.74
CA HIS A 67 29.02 -22.46 -5.73
C HIS A 67 27.76 -21.61 -5.87
N HIS A 68 27.96 -20.29 -5.76
CA HIS A 68 26.98 -19.18 -5.84
C HIS A 68 26.28 -18.73 -4.56
N ARG A 69 27.03 -18.63 -3.45
CA ARG A 69 26.71 -17.71 -2.37
C ARG A 69 27.22 -16.30 -2.74
N ARG A 70 26.45 -15.54 -3.52
CA ARG A 70 26.70 -14.09 -3.70
C ARG A 70 26.13 -13.38 -2.47
N PRO A 71 26.95 -12.83 -1.55
CA PRO A 71 26.42 -11.91 -0.55
C PRO A 71 25.91 -10.69 -1.33
N SER A 72 24.61 -10.43 -1.28
CA SER A 72 24.06 -9.17 -1.76
C SER A 72 24.74 -8.05 -0.97
N ALA A 73 25.62 -7.28 -1.62
CA ALA A 73 26.29 -6.16 -0.99
C ALA A 73 25.20 -5.22 -0.40
N PRO A 74 25.37 -4.70 0.82
CA PRO A 74 24.35 -3.88 1.49
C PRO A 74 23.90 -2.68 0.63
N GLY A 75 24.80 -2.15 -0.22
CA GLY A 75 24.49 -1.11 -1.18
C GLY A 75 23.45 -1.49 -2.25
N VAL A 76 23.45 -2.75 -2.72
CA VAL A 76 22.48 -3.22 -3.73
C VAL A 76 21.09 -3.35 -3.10
N VAL A 77 21.00 -3.86 -1.88
CA VAL A 77 19.73 -3.97 -1.14
C VAL A 77 19.17 -2.59 -0.82
N ALA A 78 20.04 -1.65 -0.40
CA ALA A 78 19.64 -0.27 -0.12
C ALA A 78 19.13 0.45 -1.38
N LEU A 79 19.84 0.32 -2.52
CA LEU A 79 19.44 0.91 -3.79
C LEU A 79 18.12 0.32 -4.31
N TYR A 80 17.98 -1.00 -4.21
CA TYR A 80 16.75 -1.70 -4.59
C TYR A 80 15.55 -1.22 -3.74
N SER A 81 15.75 -1.12 -2.43
CA SER A 81 14.69 -0.73 -1.49
C SER A 81 14.30 0.75 -1.66
N SER A 82 15.28 1.63 -1.91
CA SER A 82 15.01 3.04 -2.16
C SER A 82 14.28 3.25 -3.49
N ALA A 83 14.67 2.53 -4.55
CA ALA A 83 13.98 2.57 -5.84
C ALA A 83 12.52 2.08 -5.71
N ALA A 84 12.29 0.95 -5.02
CA ALA A 84 10.96 0.44 -4.77
C ALA A 84 10.10 1.42 -3.96
N LEU A 85 10.69 2.05 -2.93
CA LEU A 85 10.00 3.06 -2.12
C LEU A 85 9.62 4.28 -2.96
N LEU A 86 10.54 4.82 -3.75
CA LEU A 86 10.28 5.97 -4.61
C LEU A 86 9.15 5.68 -5.60
N LEU A 87 9.15 4.50 -6.23
CA LEU A 87 8.09 4.06 -7.15
C LEU A 87 6.73 3.91 -6.45
N LEU A 88 6.71 3.41 -5.22
CA LEU A 88 5.48 3.27 -4.44
C LEU A 88 4.89 4.63 -4.07
N LEU A 89 5.74 5.56 -3.62
CA LEU A 89 5.33 6.90 -3.22
C LEU A 89 4.91 7.74 -4.43
N SER A 90 5.58 7.59 -5.57
CA SER A 90 5.19 8.28 -6.80
C SER A 90 3.87 7.74 -7.34
N ALA A 91 3.68 6.42 -7.31
CA ALA A 91 2.41 5.80 -7.68
C ALA A 91 1.26 6.26 -6.77
N SER A 92 1.49 6.32 -5.45
CA SER A 92 0.46 6.73 -4.49
C SER A 92 0.01 8.17 -4.69
N ALA A 93 0.95 9.09 -4.88
CA ALA A 93 0.67 10.49 -5.16
C ALA A 93 -0.03 10.68 -6.52
N ALA A 94 0.44 9.99 -7.56
CA ALA A 94 -0.13 10.09 -8.91
C ALA A 94 -1.56 9.52 -8.97
N VAL A 95 -1.80 8.36 -8.35
CA VAL A 95 -3.14 7.74 -8.31
C VAL A 95 -4.10 8.59 -7.49
N SER A 96 -3.70 9.04 -6.29
CA SER A 96 -4.58 9.85 -5.42
C SER A 96 -4.97 11.18 -6.07
N SER A 97 -4.01 11.86 -6.70
CA SER A 97 -4.29 13.10 -7.43
C SER A 97 -5.13 12.88 -8.69
N SER A 98 -4.95 11.76 -9.39
CA SER A 98 -5.79 11.39 -10.54
C SER A 98 -7.23 11.06 -10.14
N VAL A 99 -7.43 10.33 -9.03
CA VAL A 99 -8.77 10.01 -8.51
C VAL A 99 -9.49 11.26 -8.06
N HIS A 100 -8.80 12.14 -7.33
CA HIS A 100 -9.35 13.43 -6.91
C HIS A 100 -9.79 14.27 -8.13
N ARG A 101 -8.90 14.49 -9.11
CA ARG A 101 -9.28 15.22 -10.34
C ARG A 101 -10.40 14.56 -11.14
N GLY A 102 -10.43 13.23 -11.20
CA GLY A 102 -11.48 12.47 -11.86
C GLY A 102 -12.85 12.63 -11.16
N PHE A 103 -12.87 12.77 -9.83
CA PHE A 103 -14.09 13.01 -9.06
C PHE A 103 -14.67 14.41 -9.29
N TYR A 104 -13.80 15.43 -9.45
CA TYR A 104 -14.21 16.82 -9.76
C TYR A 104 -14.30 17.12 -11.26
N GLY A 105 -14.22 16.11 -12.15
CA GLY A 105 -14.41 16.28 -13.60
C GLY A 105 -13.32 17.07 -14.34
N ARG A 106 -12.16 17.33 -13.72
CA ARG A 106 -11.08 18.12 -14.33
C ARG A 106 -10.19 17.28 -15.26
N PRO A 107 -9.70 17.82 -16.39
CA PRO A 107 -8.85 17.09 -17.32
C PRO A 107 -7.50 16.70 -16.70
N VAL A 108 -7.19 15.41 -16.69
CA VAL A 108 -5.99 14.88 -16.03
C VAL A 108 -4.77 14.96 -16.95
N LYS A 109 -4.01 16.06 -16.87
CA LYS A 109 -2.74 16.23 -17.59
C LYS A 109 -1.60 15.53 -16.82
N LEU A 110 -1.00 14.49 -17.40
CA LEU A 110 0.09 13.70 -16.80
C LEU A 110 1.36 14.52 -16.55
N LEU A 111 1.82 15.26 -17.57
CA LEU A 111 3.13 15.92 -17.55
C LEU A 111 3.27 17.03 -16.49
N PRO A 112 2.28 17.93 -16.31
CA PRO A 112 2.31 18.92 -15.23
C PRO A 112 2.21 18.26 -13.86
N ALA A 113 1.42 17.18 -13.74
CA ALA A 113 1.27 16.44 -12.49
C ALA A 113 2.60 15.81 -12.06
N LEU A 114 3.32 15.18 -13.00
CA LEU A 114 4.64 14.60 -12.76
C LEU A 114 5.66 15.64 -12.31
N ARG A 115 5.64 16.84 -12.90
CA ARG A 115 6.57 17.93 -12.52
C ARG A 115 6.30 18.46 -11.11
N SER A 116 5.06 18.38 -10.64
CA SER A 116 4.65 18.78 -9.27
C SER A 116 4.84 17.69 -8.21
N LEU A 117 5.36 16.51 -8.56
CA LEU A 117 5.55 15.39 -7.63
C LEU A 117 6.54 15.57 -6.48
N PRO A 118 7.60 16.41 -6.51
CA PRO A 118 8.56 16.41 -5.41
C PRO A 118 7.95 16.88 -4.08
N ALA A 119 6.97 17.79 -4.12
CA ALA A 119 6.26 18.25 -2.92
C ALA A 119 5.43 17.15 -2.22
N PRO A 120 4.51 16.43 -2.90
CA PRO A 120 3.80 15.29 -2.29
C PRO A 120 4.73 14.13 -1.93
N LEU A 121 5.83 13.92 -2.65
CA LEU A 121 6.83 12.92 -2.27
C LEU A 121 7.54 13.27 -0.96
N ALA A 122 7.97 14.52 -0.78
CA ALA A 122 8.57 14.98 0.46
C ALA A 122 7.59 14.88 1.64
N ARG A 123 6.31 15.24 1.42
CA ARG A 123 5.22 15.02 2.39
C ARG A 123 5.12 13.57 2.79
N LEU A 124 4.97 12.69 1.81
CA LEU A 124 4.83 11.25 2.03
C LEU A 124 6.03 10.66 2.78
N LEU A 125 7.25 11.04 2.41
CA LEU A 125 8.47 10.63 3.10
C LEU A 125 8.47 11.09 4.56
N LEU A 126 8.06 12.33 4.84
CA LEU A 126 7.97 12.83 6.21
C LEU A 126 6.89 12.10 7.01
N THR A 127 5.75 11.79 6.39
CA THR A 127 4.69 11.01 7.06
C THR A 127 5.10 9.56 7.32
N LEU A 128 5.87 8.96 6.41
CA LEU A 128 6.43 7.63 6.61
C LEU A 128 7.45 7.63 7.75
N ALA A 129 8.34 8.61 7.80
CA ALA A 129 9.28 8.79 8.90
C ALA A 129 8.54 9.02 10.23
N ALA A 130 7.49 9.85 10.22
CA ALA A 130 6.64 10.09 11.39
C ALA A 130 5.88 8.84 11.83
N ALA A 131 5.46 7.96 10.91
CA ALA A 131 4.82 6.67 11.23
C ALA A 131 5.82 5.63 11.76
N LEU A 132 7.08 5.71 11.35
CA LEU A 132 8.14 4.81 11.81
C LEU A 132 8.49 5.05 13.29
N LEU A 133 8.40 6.29 13.77
CA LEU A 133 8.69 6.62 15.17
C LEU A 133 7.78 5.90 16.19
N PRO A 134 6.43 5.98 16.11
CA PRO A 134 5.55 5.22 16.99
C PRO A 134 5.63 3.71 16.76
N LEU A 135 5.91 3.24 15.54
CA LEU A 135 6.12 1.81 15.26
C LEU A 135 7.37 1.27 15.97
N THR A 136 8.48 2.00 15.88
CA THR A 136 9.74 1.64 16.56
C THR A 136 9.61 1.75 18.06
N ALA A 137 8.94 2.79 18.58
CA ALA A 137 8.66 2.93 20.00
C ALA A 137 7.80 1.76 20.53
N LEU A 138 6.74 1.38 19.80
CA LEU A 138 5.92 0.23 20.14
C LEU A 138 6.74 -1.06 20.14
N ALA A 139 7.55 -1.29 19.11
CA ALA A 139 8.40 -2.48 19.02
C ALA A 139 9.43 -2.56 20.16
N LEU A 140 10.04 -1.44 20.55
CA LEU A 140 10.98 -1.36 21.67
C LEU A 140 10.30 -1.60 23.02
N LEU A 141 9.16 -0.94 23.27
CA LEU A 141 8.34 -1.17 24.46
C LEU A 141 7.96 -2.64 24.55
N LEU A 142 7.51 -3.20 23.43
CA LEU A 142 7.17 -4.59 23.35
C LEU A 142 8.37 -5.50 23.67
N ALA A 143 9.50 -5.35 22.97
CA ALA A 143 10.69 -6.16 23.21
C ALA A 143 11.21 -6.06 24.66
N SER A 144 11.20 -4.87 25.25
CA SER A 144 11.61 -4.66 26.64
C SER A 144 10.71 -5.38 27.64
N LEU A 145 9.38 -5.35 27.45
CA LEU A 145 8.42 -6.10 28.28
C LEU A 145 8.63 -7.61 28.16
N LEU A 146 8.91 -8.12 26.95
CA LEU A 146 9.24 -9.52 26.74
C LEU A 146 10.51 -9.90 27.52
N ILE A 147 11.59 -9.13 27.37
CA ILE A 147 12.85 -9.41 28.09
C ILE A 147 12.64 -9.37 29.61
N LEU A 148 11.87 -8.40 30.11
CA LEU A 148 11.55 -8.30 31.54
C LEU A 148 10.75 -9.50 32.04
N SER A 149 9.72 -9.92 31.30
CA SER A 149 8.89 -11.08 31.68
C SER A 149 9.70 -12.38 31.69
N LEU A 150 10.60 -12.58 30.71
CA LEU A 150 11.51 -13.74 30.66
C LEU A 150 12.50 -13.74 31.84
N LYS A 151 13.06 -12.58 32.20
CA LYS A 151 13.94 -12.45 33.37
C LYS A 151 13.18 -12.71 34.68
N ALA A 152 11.97 -12.19 34.83
CA ALA A 152 11.13 -12.43 36.00
C ALA A 152 10.81 -13.93 36.17
N LEU A 153 10.47 -14.60 35.07
CA LEU A 153 10.22 -16.04 35.03
C LEU A 153 11.46 -16.85 35.46
N ALA A 154 12.64 -16.44 35.01
CA ALA A 154 13.91 -17.06 35.36
C ALA A 154 14.25 -16.89 36.85
N VAL A 155 14.02 -15.70 37.42
CA VAL A 155 14.21 -15.44 38.87
C VAL A 155 13.26 -16.30 39.71
N LEU A 156 12.01 -16.47 39.27
CA LEU A 156 11.00 -17.28 39.96
C LEU A 156 11.17 -18.79 39.74
N ARG A 157 12.17 -19.22 38.95
CA ARG A 157 12.46 -20.64 38.60
C ARG A 157 11.23 -21.40 38.09
N LEU A 158 10.37 -20.73 37.35
CA LEU A 158 9.18 -21.34 36.77
C LEU A 158 9.55 -22.27 35.60
N PRO A 159 8.73 -23.31 35.33
CA PRO A 159 9.04 -24.25 34.28
C PRO A 159 9.02 -23.59 32.89
N PRO A 160 9.80 -24.13 31.92
CA PRO A 160 10.00 -23.53 30.59
C PRO A 160 8.71 -23.45 29.75
N SER A 161 7.65 -24.17 30.12
CA SER A 161 6.33 -24.07 29.51
C SER A 161 5.74 -22.66 29.60
N PHE A 162 5.96 -21.96 30.72
CA PHE A 162 5.49 -20.58 30.90
C PHE A 162 6.22 -19.58 30.00
N SER A 163 7.49 -19.83 29.68
CA SER A 163 8.26 -18.99 28.76
C SER A 163 7.70 -19.04 27.34
N SER A 164 7.28 -20.24 26.90
CA SER A 164 6.69 -20.44 25.57
C SER A 164 5.31 -19.77 25.47
N PHE A 165 4.51 -19.88 26.53
CA PHE A 165 3.22 -19.18 26.61
C PHE A 165 3.39 -17.66 26.60
N ALA A 166 4.33 -17.12 27.38
CA ALA A 166 4.64 -15.69 27.40
C ALA A 166 5.04 -15.19 25.99
N TYR A 167 5.90 -15.92 25.28
CA TYR A 167 6.29 -15.59 23.91
C TYR A 167 5.10 -15.59 22.94
N LEU A 168 4.23 -16.61 22.97
CA LEU A 168 3.05 -16.69 22.11
C LEU A 168 2.07 -15.55 22.35
N LEU A 169 1.78 -15.25 23.62
CA LEU A 169 0.96 -14.11 24.01
C LEU A 169 1.55 -12.80 23.47
N PHE A 170 2.87 -12.66 23.59
CA PHE A 170 3.59 -11.50 23.14
C PHE A 170 3.48 -11.28 21.63
N VAL A 171 3.69 -12.35 20.85
CA VAL A 171 3.54 -12.35 19.40
C VAL A 171 2.11 -12.00 19.01
N ALA A 172 1.10 -12.58 19.68
CA ALA A 172 -0.30 -12.27 19.43
C ALA A 172 -0.63 -10.79 19.67
N VAL A 173 -0.16 -10.22 20.79
CA VAL A 173 -0.34 -8.79 21.11
C VAL A 173 0.37 -7.90 20.11
N ALA A 174 1.59 -8.25 19.69
CA ALA A 174 2.34 -7.51 18.68
C ALA A 174 1.58 -7.50 17.34
N ILE A 175 1.11 -8.66 16.87
CA ILE A 175 0.32 -8.78 15.63
C ILE A 175 -0.96 -7.95 15.71
N LEU A 176 -1.71 -8.06 16.81
CA LEU A 176 -2.96 -7.30 16.99
C LEU A 176 -2.70 -5.80 16.99
N SER A 177 -1.63 -5.36 17.66
CA SER A 177 -1.24 -3.95 17.70
C SER A 177 -0.89 -3.42 16.32
N LEU A 178 -0.14 -4.20 15.53
CA LEU A 178 0.19 -3.86 14.14
C LEU A 178 -1.07 -3.77 13.27
N ILE A 179 -2.02 -4.69 13.40
CA ILE A 179 -3.29 -4.66 12.65
C ILE A 179 -4.08 -3.38 12.98
N ILE A 180 -4.21 -3.05 14.27
CA ILE A 180 -4.94 -1.83 14.70
C ILE A 180 -4.25 -0.58 14.16
N LEU A 181 -2.93 -0.52 14.22
CA LEU A 181 -2.14 0.61 13.75
C LEU A 181 -2.26 0.78 12.23
N GLN A 182 -2.14 -0.31 11.48
CA GLN A 182 -2.29 -0.35 10.03
C GLN A 182 -3.68 0.11 9.60
N LEU A 183 -4.71 -0.34 10.31
CA LEU A 183 -6.08 0.09 10.05
C LEU A 183 -6.22 1.60 10.24
N ASN A 184 -5.79 2.10 11.40
CA ASN A 184 -5.89 3.50 11.77
C ASN A 184 -5.13 4.44 10.84
N TRP A 185 -4.01 3.99 10.28
CA TRP A 185 -3.16 4.78 9.39
C TRP A 185 -3.34 4.47 7.91
N SER A 186 -4.32 3.64 7.55
CA SER A 186 -4.57 3.24 6.16
C SER A 186 -4.83 4.41 5.20
N LEU A 187 -5.45 5.49 5.69
CA LEU A 187 -5.75 6.69 4.90
C LEU A 187 -4.66 7.76 4.96
N ALA A 188 -3.65 7.62 5.84
CA ALA A 188 -2.68 8.68 6.11
C ALA A 188 -1.87 9.07 4.88
N GLY A 189 -1.51 8.11 4.03
CA GLY A 189 -0.79 8.38 2.78
C GLY A 189 -1.62 9.20 1.79
N VAL A 190 -2.92 8.87 1.65
CA VAL A 190 -3.84 9.63 0.79
C VAL A 190 -4.03 11.05 1.33
N ILE A 191 -4.26 11.19 2.64
CA ILE A 191 -4.43 12.49 3.32
C ILE A 191 -3.18 13.37 3.13
N ALA A 192 -1.98 12.81 3.30
CA ALA A 192 -0.72 13.54 3.10
C ALA A 192 -0.59 14.12 1.67
N THR A 193 -1.12 13.40 0.68
CA THR A 193 -1.09 13.86 -0.72
C THR A 193 -2.17 14.90 -1.03
N LEU A 194 -3.37 14.76 -0.48
CA LEU A 194 -4.53 15.57 -0.82
C LEU A 194 -4.71 16.80 0.08
N GLU A 195 -4.61 16.66 1.40
CA GLU A 195 -4.82 17.75 2.37
C GLU A 195 -3.57 18.59 2.60
N SER A 196 -2.52 18.37 1.81
CA SER A 196 -1.25 19.07 1.91
C SER A 196 -0.59 19.05 3.31
N CYS A 197 -0.94 18.06 4.14
CA CYS A 197 -0.44 17.90 5.50
C CYS A 197 0.87 17.10 5.55
N TRP A 198 1.67 17.32 6.60
CA TRP A 198 3.01 16.73 6.75
C TRP A 198 3.18 16.12 8.16
N GLY A 199 4.03 15.11 8.30
CA GLY A 199 4.42 14.55 9.60
C GLY A 199 3.29 13.79 10.33
N PHE A 200 3.03 14.14 11.60
CA PHE A 200 2.03 13.48 12.45
C PHE A 200 0.58 13.92 12.19
N ALA A 201 0.38 15.10 11.60
CA ALA A 201 -0.94 15.63 11.30
C ALA A 201 -1.81 14.65 10.47
N PRO A 202 -1.34 14.09 9.34
CA PRO A 202 -2.13 13.14 8.55
C PRO A 202 -2.40 11.81 9.26
N LEU A 203 -1.54 11.37 10.19
CA LEU A 203 -1.75 10.16 10.99
C LEU A 203 -2.87 10.33 12.02
N ARG A 204 -2.94 11.51 12.66
CA ARG A 204 -4.03 11.80 13.60
C ARG A 204 -5.35 11.95 12.85
N ARG A 205 -5.31 12.66 11.73
CA ARG A 205 -6.47 12.89 10.87
C ARG A 205 -7.06 11.58 10.31
N SER A 206 -6.21 10.61 9.95
CA SER A 206 -6.69 9.31 9.48
C SER A 206 -7.45 8.52 10.53
N VAL A 207 -7.06 8.62 11.82
CA VAL A 207 -7.75 7.98 12.94
C VAL A 207 -9.15 8.54 13.11
N ASP A 208 -9.33 9.83 12.88
CA ASP A 208 -10.63 10.49 12.99
C ASP A 208 -11.54 10.14 11.81
N LEU A 209 -11.04 10.26 10.57
CA LEU A 209 -11.81 9.97 9.35
C LEU A 209 -12.27 8.52 9.22
N ILE A 210 -11.49 7.56 9.72
CA ILE A 210 -11.83 6.14 9.59
C ILE A 210 -12.87 5.68 10.63
N LYS A 211 -13.19 6.51 11.64
CA LYS A 211 -14.26 6.20 12.59
C LYS A 211 -15.57 6.00 11.81
N GLY A 212 -16.30 4.93 12.16
CA GLY A 212 -17.50 4.51 11.44
C GLY A 212 -17.27 3.58 10.24
N MET A 213 -16.07 3.52 9.66
CA MET A 213 -15.78 2.68 8.48
C MET A 213 -14.62 1.68 8.66
N ARG A 214 -14.20 1.47 9.91
CA ARG A 214 -13.11 0.57 10.29
C ARG A 214 -13.25 -0.84 9.72
N LEU A 215 -14.43 -1.45 9.84
CA LEU A 215 -14.67 -2.80 9.32
C LEU A 215 -14.60 -2.86 7.79
N ALA A 216 -15.18 -1.87 7.10
CA ALA A 216 -15.11 -1.81 5.64
C ALA A 216 -13.67 -1.66 5.14
N SER A 217 -12.88 -0.79 5.79
CA SER A 217 -11.45 -0.65 5.51
C SER A 217 -10.69 -1.95 5.76
N LEU A 218 -10.94 -2.63 6.89
CA LEU A 218 -10.32 -3.90 7.22
C LEU A 218 -10.60 -4.96 6.15
N CYS A 219 -11.86 -5.16 5.79
CA CYS A 219 -12.27 -6.14 4.78
C CYS A 219 -11.59 -5.86 3.43
N LEU A 220 -11.50 -4.59 3.04
CA LEU A 220 -10.88 -4.20 1.79
C LEU A 220 -9.36 -4.45 1.79
N HIS A 221 -8.68 -4.08 2.87
CA HIS A 221 -7.25 -4.34 3.02
C HIS A 221 -6.96 -5.84 3.04
N LEU A 222 -7.76 -6.64 3.76
CA LEU A 222 -7.61 -8.09 3.77
C LEU A 222 -7.84 -8.68 2.38
N PHE A 223 -8.85 -8.23 1.64
CA PHE A 223 -9.12 -8.70 0.27
C PHE A 223 -7.95 -8.42 -0.67
N PHE A 224 -7.43 -7.19 -0.70
CA PHE A 224 -6.30 -6.86 -1.57
C PHE A 224 -5.00 -7.49 -1.10
N ALA A 225 -4.72 -7.52 0.20
CA ALA A 225 -3.52 -8.15 0.75
C ALA A 225 -3.49 -9.65 0.46
N THR A 226 -4.62 -10.35 0.62
CA THR A 226 -4.72 -11.78 0.27
C THR A 226 -4.59 -12.00 -1.23
N ALA A 227 -5.25 -11.21 -2.07
CA ALA A 227 -5.10 -11.31 -3.53
C ALA A 227 -3.66 -11.08 -3.99
N ILE A 228 -3.01 -10.02 -3.51
CA ILE A 228 -1.60 -9.71 -3.82
C ILE A 228 -0.69 -10.84 -3.30
N GLY A 229 -0.87 -11.26 -2.05
CA GLY A 229 -0.10 -12.36 -1.45
C GLY A 229 -0.23 -13.68 -2.20
N LEU A 230 -1.45 -14.03 -2.63
CA LEU A 230 -1.71 -15.23 -3.44
C LEU A 230 -1.04 -15.13 -4.81
N THR A 231 -1.06 -13.96 -5.46
CA THR A 231 -0.35 -13.79 -6.73
C THR A 231 1.16 -13.94 -6.53
N LEU A 232 1.75 -13.24 -5.56
CA LEU A 232 3.19 -13.33 -5.29
C LEU A 232 3.62 -14.74 -4.91
N SER A 233 2.85 -15.44 -4.07
CA SER A 233 3.12 -16.82 -3.66
C SER A 233 2.94 -17.81 -4.82
N GLY A 234 1.81 -17.75 -5.53
CA GLY A 234 1.51 -18.61 -6.67
C GLY A 234 2.52 -18.44 -7.82
N PHE A 235 2.99 -17.22 -8.06
CA PHE A 235 4.04 -16.92 -9.04
C PHE A 235 5.48 -17.15 -8.53
N SER A 236 5.66 -17.47 -7.24
CA SER A 236 6.96 -17.88 -6.68
C SER A 236 7.11 -19.40 -6.54
N LEU A 237 6.02 -20.16 -6.36
CA LEU A 237 6.08 -21.59 -5.97
C LEU A 237 6.31 -22.63 -7.09
N VAL A 238 5.98 -22.33 -8.36
CA VAL A 238 6.25 -23.24 -9.48
C VAL A 238 7.76 -23.28 -9.76
N LYS A 239 8.35 -24.47 -9.61
CA LYS A 239 9.75 -24.75 -9.94
C LYS A 239 10.02 -24.45 -11.42
N SER A 240 11.03 -23.64 -11.69
CA SER A 240 11.70 -23.70 -12.99
C SER A 240 12.42 -25.05 -13.03
N GLY A 241 12.11 -25.88 -14.02
CA GLY A 241 12.92 -27.05 -14.34
C GLY A 241 14.38 -26.62 -14.51
N ARG A 242 15.31 -27.54 -14.23
CA ARG A 242 16.76 -27.30 -14.37
C ARG A 242 16.99 -26.84 -15.82
N PRO A 243 17.58 -25.67 -16.06
CA PRO A 243 17.73 -25.14 -17.41
C PRO A 243 18.67 -26.06 -18.18
N GLU A 244 18.13 -26.89 -19.07
CA GLU A 244 18.93 -27.64 -20.04
C GLU A 244 19.25 -26.79 -21.29
N GLY A 245 19.16 -25.46 -21.16
CA GLY A 245 19.65 -24.49 -22.15
C GLY A 245 18.72 -24.26 -23.35
N GLY A 246 17.50 -24.80 -23.33
CA GLY A 246 16.53 -24.64 -24.43
C GLY A 246 15.61 -23.42 -24.29
N TRP A 247 15.36 -22.72 -25.40
CA TRP A 247 14.37 -21.62 -25.49
C TRP A 247 12.97 -22.01 -24.98
N ARG A 248 12.61 -23.30 -25.06
CA ARG A 248 11.35 -23.86 -24.56
C ARG A 248 11.17 -23.75 -23.04
N GLU A 249 12.24 -23.59 -22.26
CA GLU A 249 12.18 -23.45 -20.81
C GLU A 249 12.24 -21.99 -20.34
N VAL A 250 12.80 -21.09 -21.16
CA VAL A 250 12.83 -19.65 -20.89
C VAL A 250 11.47 -19.00 -21.12
N VAL A 251 10.74 -19.42 -22.15
CA VAL A 251 9.40 -18.91 -22.48
C VAL A 251 8.40 -19.00 -21.31
N PRO A 252 8.20 -20.15 -20.64
CA PRO A 252 7.24 -20.23 -19.53
C PRO A 252 7.68 -19.40 -18.31
N VAL A 253 8.98 -19.25 -18.06
CA VAL A 253 9.50 -18.41 -16.97
C VAL A 253 9.24 -16.94 -17.25
N VAL A 254 9.59 -16.46 -18.45
CA VAL A 254 9.36 -15.07 -18.87
C VAL A 254 7.87 -14.77 -18.89
N ALA A 255 7.06 -15.62 -19.53
CA ALA A 255 5.61 -15.46 -19.56
C ALA A 255 5.03 -15.36 -18.14
N ARG A 256 5.44 -16.25 -17.24
CA ARG A 256 4.98 -16.23 -15.84
C ARG A 256 5.34 -14.93 -15.11
N THR A 257 6.56 -14.42 -15.29
CA THR A 257 6.98 -13.16 -14.68
C THR A 257 6.23 -11.96 -15.25
N VAL A 258 5.95 -11.94 -16.55
CA VAL A 258 5.19 -10.87 -17.22
C VAL A 258 3.71 -10.90 -16.82
N PHE A 259 3.07 -12.08 -16.82
CA PHE A 259 1.67 -12.20 -16.39
C PHE A 259 1.52 -11.94 -14.89
N GLY A 260 2.43 -12.46 -14.06
CA GLY A 260 2.41 -12.23 -12.62
C GLY A 260 2.61 -10.77 -12.26
N SER A 261 3.63 -10.12 -12.83
CA SER A 261 3.86 -8.68 -12.63
C SER A 261 2.70 -7.81 -13.15
N GLY A 262 2.08 -8.18 -14.27
CA GLY A 262 0.90 -7.51 -14.81
C GLY A 262 -0.30 -7.60 -13.86
N ILE A 263 -0.64 -8.80 -13.39
CA ILE A 263 -1.77 -9.00 -12.45
C ILE A 263 -1.49 -8.27 -11.12
N THR A 264 -0.29 -8.39 -10.58
CA THR A 264 0.09 -7.68 -9.34
C THR A 264 0.05 -6.17 -9.52
N ALA A 265 0.48 -5.63 -10.67
CA ALA A 265 0.39 -4.20 -10.96
C ALA A 265 -1.08 -3.72 -10.99
N VAL A 266 -1.99 -4.49 -11.59
CA VAL A 266 -3.43 -4.17 -11.59
C VAL A 266 -4.02 -4.22 -10.18
N LEU A 267 -3.67 -5.25 -9.39
CA LEU A 267 -4.13 -5.35 -8.00
C LEU A 267 -3.63 -4.20 -7.13
N LEU A 268 -2.38 -3.78 -7.32
CA LEU A 268 -1.81 -2.60 -6.66
C LEU A 268 -2.57 -1.34 -7.09
N LEU A 269 -2.84 -1.16 -8.39
CA LEU A 269 -3.63 -0.02 -8.86
C LEU A 269 -5.00 0.02 -8.18
N CYS A 270 -5.72 -1.11 -8.18
CA CYS A 270 -7.01 -1.24 -7.54
C CYS A 270 -6.93 -0.91 -6.04
N TRP A 271 -5.94 -1.45 -5.33
CA TRP A 271 -5.74 -1.15 -3.90
C TRP A 271 -5.58 0.35 -3.65
N MET A 272 -4.74 1.03 -4.43
CA MET A 272 -4.49 2.48 -4.29
C MET A 272 -5.73 3.31 -4.64
N VAL A 273 -6.42 2.97 -5.72
CA VAL A 273 -7.65 3.65 -6.15
C VAL A 273 -8.75 3.48 -5.11
N THR A 274 -8.96 2.25 -4.61
CA THR A 274 -10.00 2.01 -3.61
C THR A 274 -9.68 2.70 -2.29
N GLY A 275 -8.40 2.82 -1.91
CA GLY A 275 -7.98 3.64 -0.77
C GLY A 275 -8.34 5.13 -0.93
N ALA A 276 -8.12 5.69 -2.13
CA ALA A 276 -8.50 7.08 -2.43
C ALA A 276 -10.02 7.29 -2.47
N VAL A 277 -10.79 6.35 -3.02
CA VAL A 277 -12.26 6.41 -3.02
C VAL A 277 -12.81 6.26 -1.60
N LEU A 278 -12.23 5.36 -0.79
CA LEU A 278 -12.60 5.20 0.62
C LEU A 278 -12.37 6.49 1.40
N TYR A 279 -11.27 7.20 1.15
CA TYR A 279 -11.03 8.53 1.71
C TYR A 279 -12.16 9.51 1.36
N MET A 280 -12.55 9.62 0.08
CA MET A 280 -13.64 10.51 -0.34
C MET A 280 -14.97 10.14 0.32
N TYR A 281 -15.25 8.84 0.49
CA TYR A 281 -16.46 8.37 1.17
C TYR A 281 -16.44 8.65 2.67
N CYS A 282 -15.30 8.45 3.34
CA CYS A 282 -15.10 8.84 4.74
C CYS A 282 -15.33 10.34 4.93
N LYS A 283 -14.84 11.16 3.99
CA LYS A 283 -15.03 12.61 3.99
C LYS A 283 -16.50 13.01 3.77
N ALA A 284 -17.21 12.30 2.90
CA ALA A 284 -18.64 12.48 2.70
C ALA A 284 -19.43 12.16 3.98
N LEU A 285 -19.06 11.08 4.67
CA LEU A 285 -19.73 10.62 5.88
C LEU A 285 -19.57 11.59 7.06
N HIS A 286 -18.48 12.36 7.10
CA HIS A 286 -18.27 13.42 8.09
C HIS A 286 -18.84 14.79 7.66
N GLY A 287 -19.51 14.89 6.51
CA GLY A 287 -20.12 16.12 6.00
C GLY A 287 -19.14 17.14 5.40
N GLU A 288 -17.84 16.88 5.45
CA GLU A 288 -16.80 17.78 4.94
C GLU A 288 -16.77 17.83 3.40
N LEU A 289 -17.23 16.76 2.73
CA LEU A 289 -17.21 16.70 1.26
C LEU A 289 -18.20 17.68 0.60
N ALA A 290 -19.37 17.93 1.22
CA ALA A 290 -20.36 18.85 0.65
C ALA A 290 -19.87 20.30 0.68
N GLY A 291 -19.13 20.68 1.73
CA GLY A 291 -18.49 21.99 1.85
C GLY A 291 -17.40 22.20 0.80
N GLU A 292 -16.51 21.22 0.61
CA GLU A 292 -15.45 21.34 -0.41
C GLU A 292 -15.97 21.29 -1.84
N ILE A 293 -17.02 20.50 -2.11
CA ILE A 293 -17.69 20.54 -3.41
C ILE A 293 -18.26 21.94 -3.66
N ALA A 294 -18.94 22.53 -2.68
CA ALA A 294 -19.47 23.88 -2.80
C ALA A 294 -18.35 24.93 -2.98
N GLU A 295 -17.24 24.82 -2.24
CA GLU A 295 -16.10 25.73 -2.33
C GLU A 295 -15.36 25.62 -3.66
N GLU A 296 -15.08 24.40 -4.13
CA GLU A 296 -14.41 24.14 -5.41
C GLU A 296 -15.26 24.64 -6.58
N PHE A 297 -16.58 24.41 -6.56
CA PHE A 297 -17.49 24.98 -7.56
C PHE A 297 -17.64 26.50 -7.41
N SER A 298 -17.64 27.05 -6.20
CA SER A 298 -17.66 28.51 -5.97
C SER A 298 -16.41 29.22 -6.49
N SER A 299 -15.24 28.56 -6.45
CA SER A 299 -14.00 29.11 -7.01
C SER A 299 -14.01 29.24 -8.53
N GLU A 300 -14.91 28.51 -9.20
CA GLU A 300 -15.15 28.57 -10.64
C GLU A 300 -16.28 29.55 -11.00
N TYR A 301 -17.06 30.02 -10.01
CA TYR A 301 -17.91 31.19 -10.15
C TYR A 301 -17.05 32.45 -10.04
N VAL A 302 -16.71 33.02 -11.19
CA VAL A 302 -16.21 34.39 -11.27
C VAL A 302 -17.30 35.31 -10.73
N PHE A 303 -17.05 35.98 -9.60
CA PHE A 303 -17.87 37.12 -9.20
C PHE A 303 -17.79 38.16 -10.30
N LEU A 304 -18.86 38.26 -11.10
CA LEU A 304 -19.00 39.34 -12.05
C LEU A 304 -19.17 40.63 -11.24
N PRO A 305 -18.54 41.75 -11.63
CA PRO A 305 -18.65 43.04 -10.95
C PRO A 305 -20.07 43.64 -10.91
N PHE A 306 -21.09 42.88 -11.33
CA PHE A 306 -22.50 43.25 -11.32
C PHE A 306 -23.28 42.69 -10.12
N ASP A 307 -22.70 41.76 -9.33
CA ASP A 307 -23.41 41.12 -8.22
C ASP A 307 -23.24 41.81 -6.86
N GLU A 308 -22.56 42.96 -6.81
CA GLU A 308 -22.35 43.70 -5.57
C GLU A 308 -23.60 44.46 -5.07
N HIS A 309 -24.70 44.47 -5.85
CA HIS A 309 -25.85 45.31 -5.49
C HIS A 309 -27.26 44.74 -5.66
N ASN A 310 -27.46 43.49 -6.11
CA ASN A 310 -28.80 42.95 -6.26
C ASN A 310 -28.99 41.58 -5.60
N VAL A 311 -30.06 41.54 -4.82
CA VAL A 311 -30.58 40.46 -3.98
C VAL A 311 -30.63 39.11 -4.74
N PRO A 312 -30.31 37.96 -4.10
CA PRO A 312 -30.29 36.66 -4.78
C PRO A 312 -31.66 36.30 -5.35
N HIS A 313 -31.76 36.27 -6.68
CA HIS A 313 -32.91 35.70 -7.38
C HIS A 313 -32.81 34.17 -7.38
N VAL A 314 -33.54 33.55 -6.46
CA VAL A 314 -33.84 32.12 -6.50
C VAL A 314 -34.77 31.87 -7.69
N VAL A 315 -34.23 31.37 -8.80
CA VAL A 315 -35.03 30.88 -9.93
C VAL A 315 -35.47 29.46 -9.60
N SER A 316 -36.72 29.29 -9.16
CA SER A 316 -37.37 27.99 -9.09
C SER A 316 -37.80 27.56 -10.50
N VAL A 317 -37.16 26.52 -11.04
CA VAL A 317 -37.62 25.86 -12.25
C VAL A 317 -38.76 24.92 -11.86
N ILE A 318 -40.00 25.30 -12.20
CA ILE A 318 -41.16 24.44 -12.10
C ILE A 318 -41.20 23.60 -13.38
N HIS A 319 -40.99 22.29 -13.26
CA HIS A 319 -41.27 21.36 -14.36
C HIS A 319 -42.79 21.20 -14.50
N GLN A 320 -43.34 21.59 -15.66
CA GLN A 320 -44.62 21.11 -16.17
C GLN A 320 -44.39 19.92 -17.10
#